data_AF-N2BZH8-F1
#
_entry.id   AF-N2BZH8-F1
#
_cell.length_a   1.000
_cell.length_b   1.000
_cell.length_c   1.000
_cell.angle_alpha   90.00
_cell.angle_beta   90.00
_cell.angle_gamma   90.00
#
_symmetry.space_group_name_H-M   'P 1'
#
loop_
_entity.id
_entity.type
_entity.pdbx_description
1 polymer ?
#
loop_
_entity_poly.entity_id
_entity_poly.type
_entity_poly.pdbx_seq_one_letter_code
_entity_poly.pdbx_strand_id
1 'polypeptide(L)'
;MKNKILINKLKDNAELAQAAYGYFHLVGKKFKDEEQYPDDKRDKPITLHDILDSTYKGYVTSDHTTLINPEELDGDFSPTQAENFFKRYDLLEHCPNTDSGFSATLFKDLGEFDKKANTRKAVDKDSQYILSIRGT
;
A
#
# COMPACT_ATOMS: atom_id res chain seq x y z
N MET A 1 2.96 28.72 12.65
CA MET A 1 2.03 27.57 12.70
C MET A 1 1.52 27.11 11.33
N LYS A 2 1.33 27.98 10.32
CA LYS A 2 0.93 27.58 8.96
C LYS A 2 1.92 26.63 8.27
N ASN A 3 3.22 26.85 8.45
CA ASN A 3 4.27 26.02 7.83
C ASN A 3 4.20 24.55 8.25
N LYS A 4 3.90 24.26 9.53
CA LYS A 4 3.77 22.88 10.02
C LYS A 4 2.59 22.14 9.38
N ILE A 5 1.47 22.85 9.17
CA ILE A 5 0.29 22.31 8.47
C ILE A 5 0.65 22.00 7.01
N LEU A 6 1.34 22.92 6.33
CA LEU A 6 1.77 22.73 4.94
C LEU A 6 2.75 21.56 4.80
N ILE A 7 3.74 21.46 5.70
CA ILE A 7 4.72 20.35 5.71
C ILE A 7 4.00 19.01 5.89
N ASN A 8 3.05 18.92 6.81
CA ASN A 8 2.30 17.68 7.01
C ASN A 8 1.48 17.32 5.77
N LYS A 9 0.82 18.28 5.12
CA LYS A 9 0.09 18.04 3.86
C LYS A 9 1.01 17.53 2.74
N LEU A 10 2.20 18.13 2.60
CA LEU A 10 3.19 17.68 1.62
C LEU A 10 3.63 16.25 1.89
N LYS A 11 3.91 15.93 3.16
CA LYS A 11 4.29 14.57 3.58
C LYS A 11 3.18 13.56 3.28
N ASP A 12 1.94 13.87 3.67
CA ASP A 12 0.79 12.98 3.45
C ASP A 12 0.56 12.72 1.96
N ASN A 13 0.64 13.77 1.12
CA ASN A 13 0.52 13.63 -0.33
C ASN A 13 1.68 12.84 -0.94
N ALA A 14 2.90 12.99 -0.41
CA ALA A 14 4.06 12.20 -0.86
C ALA A 14 3.89 10.71 -0.52
N GLU A 15 3.41 10.38 0.68
CA GLU A 15 3.10 9.00 1.07
C GLU A 15 1.99 8.42 0.16
N LEU A 16 0.91 9.16 -0.11
CA LEU A 16 -0.16 8.73 -1.02
C LEU A 16 0.31 8.52 -2.46
N ALA A 17 1.23 9.36 -2.95
CA ALA A 17 1.83 9.22 -4.27
C ALA A 17 2.76 8.00 -4.34
N GLN A 18 3.55 7.75 -3.29
CA GLN A 18 4.41 6.57 -3.21
C GLN A 18 3.57 5.29 -3.07
N ALA A 19 2.49 5.30 -2.29
CA ALA A 19 1.55 4.18 -2.18
C ALA A 19 0.87 3.84 -3.51
N ALA A 20 0.74 4.79 -4.44
CA ALA A 20 0.22 4.55 -5.79
C ALA A 20 1.08 3.54 -6.58
N TYR A 21 2.34 3.33 -6.17
CA TYR A 21 3.24 2.35 -6.77
C TYR A 21 2.99 0.91 -6.31
N GLY A 22 2.17 0.71 -5.28
CA GLY A 22 1.84 -0.63 -4.77
C GLY A 22 1.08 -1.49 -5.79
N TYR A 23 1.54 -2.73 -5.96
CA TYR A 23 0.88 -3.76 -6.77
C TYR A 23 -0.27 -4.42 -5.98
N PHE A 24 -1.32 -3.65 -5.70
CA PHE A 24 -2.42 -4.12 -4.83
C PHE A 24 -3.27 -5.23 -5.47
N HIS A 25 -3.16 -5.47 -6.77
CA HIS A 25 -3.76 -6.63 -7.43
C HIS A 25 -3.16 -7.97 -6.96
N LEU A 26 -2.01 -7.94 -6.26
CA LEU A 26 -1.39 -9.13 -5.66
C LEU A 26 -1.95 -9.50 -4.29
N VAL A 27 -2.77 -8.65 -3.67
CA VAL A 27 -3.38 -8.95 -2.35
C VAL A 27 -4.21 -10.24 -2.44
N GLY A 28 -4.01 -11.14 -1.48
CA GLY A 28 -4.68 -12.43 -1.43
C GLY A 28 -4.02 -13.55 -2.27
N LYS A 29 -3.17 -13.22 -3.25
CA LYS A 29 -2.24 -14.19 -3.82
C LYS A 29 -1.29 -14.66 -2.73
N LYS A 30 -0.65 -15.82 -2.90
CA LYS A 30 0.28 -16.32 -1.89
C LYS A 30 1.73 -15.98 -2.24
N PHE A 31 2.57 -15.82 -1.23
CA PHE A 31 4.01 -15.88 -1.42
C PHE A 31 4.44 -17.27 -1.88
N LYS A 32 5.49 -17.31 -2.69
CA LYS A 32 6.15 -18.56 -3.07
C LYS A 32 6.66 -19.31 -1.84
N ASP A 33 6.61 -20.63 -1.88
CA ASP A 33 7.15 -21.48 -0.82
C ASP A 33 8.67 -21.65 -1.00
N GLU A 34 9.44 -20.67 -0.52
CA GLU A 34 10.90 -20.70 -0.54
C GLU A 34 11.45 -20.69 0.88
N GLU A 35 12.44 -21.54 1.17
CA GLU A 35 13.05 -21.68 2.51
C GLU A 35 13.66 -20.38 3.05
N GLN A 36 14.06 -19.47 2.15
CA GLN A 36 14.61 -18.16 2.52
C GLN A 36 13.57 -17.17 3.03
N TYR A 37 12.28 -17.42 2.79
CA TYR A 37 11.20 -16.57 3.29
C TYR A 37 10.86 -16.95 4.74
N PRO A 38 10.46 -15.98 5.58
CA PRO A 38 9.96 -16.28 6.92
C PRO A 38 8.83 -17.31 6.90
N ASP A 39 8.79 -18.20 7.90
CA ASP A 39 7.80 -19.28 8.00
C ASP A 39 6.35 -18.75 8.05
N ASP A 40 6.14 -17.56 8.57
CA ASP A 40 4.84 -16.88 8.63
C ASP A 40 4.44 -16.22 7.30
N LYS A 41 5.30 -16.29 6.27
CA LYS A 41 5.05 -15.79 4.91
C LYS A 41 4.98 -16.88 3.85
N ARG A 42 5.77 -17.95 3.95
CA ARG A 42 5.75 -19.07 2.98
C ARG A 42 4.36 -19.65 2.74
N ASP A 43 3.93 -19.72 1.48
CA ASP A 43 2.58 -20.16 1.06
C ASP A 43 1.43 -19.43 1.80
N LYS A 44 1.70 -18.23 2.36
CA LYS A 44 0.68 -17.40 3.02
C LYS A 44 0.18 -16.31 2.09
N PRO A 45 -1.09 -15.89 2.25
CA PRO A 45 -1.63 -14.77 1.50
C PRO A 45 -0.84 -13.48 1.75
N ILE A 46 -0.57 -12.76 0.67
CA ILE A 46 0.01 -11.42 0.66
C ILE A 46 -1.04 -10.44 1.18
N THR A 47 -0.65 -9.60 2.13
CA THR A 47 -1.49 -8.57 2.73
C THR A 47 -1.22 -7.20 2.12
N LEU A 48 -2.10 -6.22 2.37
CA LEU A 48 -1.88 -4.82 1.96
C LEU A 48 -0.56 -4.25 2.50
N HIS A 49 -0.23 -4.58 3.74
CA HIS A 49 1.01 -4.14 4.40
C HIS A 49 2.23 -4.64 3.64
N ASP A 50 2.20 -5.92 3.25
CA ASP A 50 3.31 -6.55 2.54
C ASP A 50 3.62 -5.88 1.19
N ILE A 51 2.58 -5.42 0.48
CA ILE A 51 2.72 -4.77 -0.84
C ILE A 51 3.56 -3.49 -0.77
N LEU A 52 3.44 -2.71 0.31
CA LEU A 52 4.17 -1.46 0.44
C LEU A 52 5.47 -1.62 1.23
N ASP A 53 5.59 -2.63 2.09
CA ASP A 53 6.76 -2.84 2.94
C ASP A 53 7.98 -3.34 2.16
N SER A 54 9.03 -2.54 2.18
CA SER A 54 10.33 -2.80 1.57
C SER A 54 11.04 -4.05 2.07
N THR A 55 10.64 -4.61 3.21
CA THR A 55 11.13 -5.90 3.72
C THR A 55 10.78 -7.06 2.78
N TYR A 56 9.65 -6.96 2.08
CA TYR A 56 9.18 -7.99 1.15
C TYR A 56 9.47 -7.63 -0.32
N LYS A 57 10.22 -6.57 -0.57
CA LYS A 57 10.71 -6.24 -1.92
C LYS A 57 11.54 -7.40 -2.47
N GLY A 58 11.25 -7.84 -3.69
CA GLY A 58 11.89 -9.02 -4.30
C GLY A 58 11.21 -10.36 -3.97
N TYR A 59 10.23 -10.37 -3.06
CA TYR A 59 9.44 -11.58 -2.83
C TYR A 59 8.47 -11.77 -3.99
N VAL A 60 8.22 -13.02 -4.37
CA VAL A 60 7.39 -13.33 -5.54
C VAL A 60 6.16 -14.14 -5.17
N THR A 61 5.12 -14.01 -6.00
CA THR A 61 3.90 -14.82 -5.87
C THR A 61 4.14 -16.29 -6.19
N SER A 62 3.38 -17.18 -5.55
CA SER A 62 3.36 -18.62 -5.83
C SER A 62 2.65 -18.99 -7.13
N ASP A 63 1.92 -18.07 -7.75
CA ASP A 63 1.10 -18.39 -8.92
C ASP A 63 2.01 -18.81 -10.08
N HIS A 64 1.92 -20.08 -10.45
CA HIS A 64 2.60 -20.65 -11.60
C HIS A 64 1.59 -21.47 -12.41
N THR A 65 1.43 -21.10 -13.67
CA THR A 65 1.19 -22.07 -14.75
C THR A 65 2.33 -21.87 -15.75
N THR A 66 2.47 -22.74 -16.75
CA THR A 66 3.45 -22.52 -17.84
C THR A 66 3.26 -21.21 -18.62
N LEU A 67 2.16 -20.49 -18.38
CA LEU A 67 1.75 -19.28 -19.09
C LEU A 67 1.82 -17.99 -18.23
N ILE A 68 2.03 -18.09 -16.92
CA ILE A 68 2.00 -16.94 -16.01
C ILE A 68 3.29 -16.94 -15.19
N ASN A 69 4.08 -15.86 -15.33
CA ASN A 69 5.30 -15.67 -14.55
C ASN A 69 4.95 -15.21 -13.12
N PRO A 70 5.78 -15.58 -12.12
CA PRO A 70 5.67 -15.00 -10.79
C PRO A 70 5.77 -13.47 -10.85
N GLU A 71 4.91 -12.80 -10.08
CA GLU A 71 4.93 -11.35 -9.93
C GLU A 71 5.72 -10.98 -8.68
N GLU A 72 6.56 -9.95 -8.78
CA GLU A 72 7.45 -9.50 -7.72
C GLU A 72 6.86 -8.32 -6.95
N LEU A 73 6.97 -8.35 -5.63
CA LEU A 73 6.63 -7.22 -4.77
C LEU A 73 7.72 -6.15 -4.84
N ASP A 74 7.32 -4.89 -4.92
CA ASP A 74 8.23 -3.75 -5.11
C ASP A 74 7.94 -2.58 -4.14
N GLY A 75 7.56 -2.91 -2.90
CA GLY A 75 7.29 -1.91 -1.86
C GLY A 75 8.54 -1.11 -1.46
N ASP A 76 8.36 0.19 -1.19
CA ASP A 76 9.44 1.10 -0.77
C ASP A 76 9.20 1.75 0.61
N PHE A 77 8.13 1.38 1.31
CA PHE A 77 7.86 1.88 2.64
C PHE A 77 8.71 1.12 3.65
N SER A 78 9.19 1.80 4.69
CA SER A 78 9.64 1.08 5.88
C SER A 78 8.46 0.32 6.51
N PRO A 79 8.70 -0.77 7.27
CA PRO A 79 7.61 -1.55 7.88
C PRO A 79 6.64 -0.72 8.72
N THR A 80 7.19 0.23 9.48
CA THR A 80 6.40 1.12 10.34
C THR A 80 5.59 2.13 9.53
N GLN A 81 6.13 2.59 8.39
CA GLN A 81 5.42 3.49 7.49
C GLN A 81 4.24 2.78 6.83
N ALA A 82 4.42 1.55 6.33
CA ALA A 82 3.32 0.74 5.77
C ALA A 82 2.22 0.49 6.80
N GLU A 83 2.59 0.14 8.03
CA GLU A 83 1.62 -0.10 9.11
C GLU A 83 0.84 1.18 9.45
N ASN A 84 1.52 2.32 9.60
CA ASN A 84 0.86 3.58 9.92
C ASN A 84 0.01 4.11 8.75
N PHE A 85 0.42 3.85 7.51
CA PHE A 85 -0.34 4.21 6.32
C PHE A 85 -1.69 3.51 6.32
N PHE A 86 -1.73 2.18 6.44
CA PHE A 86 -2.99 1.43 6.46
C PHE A 86 -3.79 1.57 7.76
N LYS A 87 -3.20 2.09 8.84
CA LYS A 87 -3.98 2.55 10.00
C LYS A 87 -4.79 3.80 9.69
N ARG A 88 -4.37 4.62 8.72
CA ARG A 88 -5.03 5.88 8.37
C ARG A 88 -5.85 5.77 7.09
N TYR A 89 -5.36 5.07 6.08
CA TYR A 89 -6.00 5.01 4.76
C TYR A 89 -6.52 3.61 4.49
N ASP A 90 -7.82 3.50 4.22
CA ASP A 90 -8.41 2.29 3.68
C ASP A 90 -8.25 2.29 2.16
N LEU A 91 -7.79 1.17 1.59
CA LEU A 91 -7.84 0.95 0.15
C LEU A 91 -9.26 0.49 -0.21
N LEU A 92 -9.92 1.22 -1.10
CA LEU A 92 -11.28 0.90 -1.55
C LEU A 92 -11.29 0.17 -2.89
N GLU A 93 -10.49 0.63 -3.84
CA GLU A 93 -10.44 0.10 -5.20
C GLU A 93 -9.04 0.29 -5.78
N HIS A 94 -8.59 -0.65 -6.61
CA HIS A 94 -7.32 -0.56 -7.30
C HIS A 94 -7.47 -0.99 -8.77
N CYS A 95 -7.13 -0.08 -9.67
CA CYS A 95 -6.98 -0.34 -11.09
C CYS A 95 -5.49 -0.59 -11.40
N PRO A 96 -5.09 -1.83 -11.76
CA PRO A 96 -3.71 -2.15 -12.10
C PRO A 96 -3.30 -1.53 -13.44
N ASN A 97 -1.99 -1.46 -13.68
CA ASN A 97 -1.40 -0.86 -14.88
C ASN A 97 -1.17 -1.84 -16.04
N THR A 98 -1.75 -3.05 -15.99
CA THR A 98 -1.46 -4.14 -16.94
C THR A 98 -1.72 -3.79 -18.40
N ASP A 99 -2.74 -2.96 -18.69
CA ASP A 99 -3.19 -2.68 -20.07
C ASP A 99 -3.39 -1.18 -20.36
N SER A 100 -3.22 -0.32 -19.35
CA SER A 100 -3.65 1.08 -19.38
C SER A 100 -2.50 2.10 -19.41
N GLY A 101 -1.25 1.68 -19.16
CA GLY A 101 -0.11 2.59 -19.02
C GLY A 101 -0.15 3.47 -17.75
N PHE A 102 -1.09 3.21 -16.84
CA PHE A 102 -1.21 3.89 -15.55
C PHE A 102 -1.92 2.98 -14.54
N SER A 103 -1.63 3.14 -13.24
CA SER A 103 -2.48 2.57 -12.18
C SER A 103 -3.17 3.69 -11.41
N ALA A 104 -4.34 3.38 -10.88
CA ALA A 104 -5.10 4.28 -10.02
C ALA A 104 -5.62 3.54 -8.80
N THR A 105 -5.41 4.10 -7.62
CA THR A 105 -5.85 3.52 -6.35
C THR A 105 -6.71 4.53 -5.61
N LEU A 106 -7.92 4.12 -5.25
CA LEU A 106 -8.83 4.93 -4.45
C LEU A 106 -8.63 4.59 -2.97
N PHE A 107 -8.22 5.60 -2.20
CA PHE A 107 -8.10 5.53 -0.75
C PHE A 107 -9.19 6.32 -0.05
N LYS A 108 -9.55 5.90 1.15
CA LYS A 108 -10.37 6.66 2.09
C LYS A 108 -9.54 7.04 3.31
N ASP A 109 -9.38 8.34 3.58
CA ASP A 109 -8.73 8.84 4.79
C ASP A 109 -9.67 8.69 5.99
N LEU A 110 -9.31 7.81 6.91
CA LEU A 110 -10.00 7.63 8.18
C LEU A 110 -9.63 8.71 9.20
N GLY A 111 -8.59 9.48 8.92
CA GLY A 111 -8.00 10.43 9.84
C GLY A 111 -6.90 9.82 10.67
N GLU A 112 -5.91 10.65 10.99
CA GLU A 112 -4.79 10.29 11.85
C GLU A 112 -5.31 9.82 13.22
N PHE A 113 -4.85 8.65 13.66
CA PHE A 113 -5.22 8.09 14.95
C PHE A 113 -4.41 8.74 16.08
N ASP A 114 -5.10 9.43 16.99
CA ASP A 114 -4.53 9.96 18.21
C ASP A 114 -4.56 8.88 19.31
N LYS A 115 -3.39 8.28 19.56
CA LYS A 115 -3.22 7.24 20.58
C LYS A 115 -3.56 7.73 22.00
N LYS A 116 -3.37 9.02 22.31
CA LYS A 116 -3.62 9.56 23.65
C LYS A 116 -5.12 9.75 23.88
N ALA A 117 -5.81 10.26 22.87
CA ALA A 117 -7.25 10.49 22.93
C ALA A 117 -8.08 9.24 22.54
N ASN A 118 -7.44 8.18 22.06
CA ASN A 118 -8.07 6.97 21.52
C ASN A 118 -9.17 7.27 20.48
N THR A 119 -8.91 8.28 19.64
CA THR A 119 -9.86 8.78 18.63
C THR A 119 -9.12 9.11 17.33
N ARG A 120 -9.87 9.24 16.24
CA ARG A 120 -9.33 9.70 14.94
C ARG A 120 -9.60 11.19 14.77
N LYS A 121 -8.64 11.91 14.19
CA LYS A 121 -8.88 13.30 13.77
C LYS A 121 -9.95 13.31 12.68
N ALA A 122 -10.89 14.26 12.78
CA ALA A 122 -11.92 14.41 11.77
C ALA A 122 -11.28 14.77 10.41
N VAL A 123 -11.76 14.11 9.36
CA VAL A 123 -11.44 14.42 7.97
C VAL A 123 -12.65 15.09 7.35
N ASP A 124 -12.43 16.13 6.55
CA ASP A 124 -13.51 16.75 5.79
C ASP A 124 -14.10 15.71 4.82
N LYS A 125 -15.43 15.54 4.86
CA LYS A 125 -16.16 14.60 3.99
C LYS A 125 -15.88 14.85 2.51
N ASP A 126 -15.63 16.10 2.13
CA ASP A 126 -15.41 16.50 0.74
C ASP A 126 -13.94 16.27 0.31
N SER A 127 -13.07 15.87 1.24
CA SER A 127 -11.65 15.52 0.99
C SER A 127 -11.27 14.11 1.48
N GLN A 128 -12.26 13.31 1.88
CA GLN A 128 -12.03 12.00 2.49
C GLN A 128 -11.57 10.95 1.49
N TYR A 129 -12.00 11.05 0.24
CA TYR A 129 -11.69 10.10 -0.82
C TYR A 129 -10.58 10.65 -1.70
N ILE A 130 -9.52 9.88 -1.86
CA ILE A 130 -8.29 10.30 -2.51
C ILE A 130 -7.99 9.32 -3.63
N LEU A 131 -7.92 9.82 -4.86
CA LEU A 131 -7.49 9.04 -6.01
C LEU A 131 -6.00 9.28 -6.26
N SER A 132 -5.17 8.28 -5.98
CA SER A 132 -3.74 8.30 -6.30
C SER A 132 -3.52 7.68 -7.67
N ILE A 133 -2.80 8.37 -8.54
CA ILE A 133 -2.53 7.93 -9.92
C ILE A 133 -1.01 7.90 -10.14
N ARG A 134 -0.51 6.86 -10.81
CA ARG A 134 0.84 6.84 -11.38
C ARG A 134 0.82 6.40 -12.84
N GLY A 135 1.71 6.94 -13.65
CA GLY A 135 2.00 6.39 -14.98
C GLY A 135 3.02 5.25 -14.90
N THR A 136 3.21 4.56 -16.03
CA THR A 136 4.36 3.68 -16.29
C THR A 136 5.65 4.45 -16.51
#